data_AF-A0AAU6R4G3-F1
#
_entry.id   AF-A0AAU6R4G3-F1
#
_cell.length_a   1.000
_cell.length_b   1.000
_cell.length_c   1.000
_cell.angle_alpha   90.00
_cell.angle_beta   90.00
_cell.angle_gamma   90.00
#
_symmetry.space_group_name_H-M   'P 1'
#
loop_
_entity.id
_entity.type
_entity.pdbx_description
1 polymer ?
#
loop_
_entity_poly.entity_id
_entity_poly.type
_entity_poly.pdbx_seq_one_letter_code
_entity_poly.pdbx_strand_id
1 'polypeptide(L)'
;MDQQGIKRLWQGIAVFLLAIALIGCRADPSASLLDAQPLQASRLKEVPPPALIADLSRSLDQYQPQVKILSPKPDQVIESDRVEVKLQVRDYPLFLNEQWQMGPHLHLILDNEPYQAIYDVSQPIELTDLQPGTHTLRVFASRPWHESFKNEGAYAQVSFSVFTPTESDRPNLNQPLLTYSRPKGSYGAEPVMLDFYLTNAPLHSLAQADDEIEDWQIRVTVNGESFRTEDWQPIYLEGLKPGRNWVKLELLDERGQPRSGPFNNTVRLIDYQPGGQAVLDRLVRGELDRREILGIVDRNYVPPTPEPEPAIAEPEELPAVPDRAPETAEPSIVPNQDSEPSAEAVTESTTEPVVKDEAADDAENAAIAPPVAEENSSDTAEAEPIAVPDPATKPVDLSADREAIDTALQRNAATPEAIEDSEQSDEDLFDFYD
;
A
#
# COMPACT_ATOMS: atom_id res chain seq x y z
N MET A 1 -16.81 -31.82 78.85
CA MET A 1 -15.84 -32.39 77.87
C MET A 1 -14.46 -31.84 78.19
N ASP A 2 -13.42 -32.64 77.96
CA ASP A 2 -12.02 -32.28 78.29
C ASP A 2 -11.43 -31.31 77.25
N GLN A 3 -10.67 -30.30 77.69
CA GLN A 3 -9.97 -29.37 76.80
C GLN A 3 -8.91 -30.05 75.93
N GLN A 4 -8.33 -31.17 76.36
CA GLN A 4 -7.41 -31.94 75.49
C GLN A 4 -8.13 -32.51 74.25
N GLY A 5 -9.41 -32.86 74.36
CA GLY A 5 -10.22 -33.31 73.24
C GLY A 5 -10.44 -32.20 72.19
N ILE A 6 -10.72 -30.98 72.63
CA ILE A 6 -10.95 -29.83 71.75
C ILE A 6 -9.67 -29.48 70.96
N LYS A 7 -8.51 -29.44 71.61
CA LYS A 7 -7.24 -29.16 70.92
C LYS A 7 -6.87 -30.21 69.88
N ARG A 8 -7.12 -31.50 70.17
CA ARG A 8 -6.94 -32.59 69.18
C ARG A 8 -7.92 -32.50 68.00
N LEU A 9 -9.16 -32.08 68.24
CA LEU A 9 -10.16 -31.88 67.18
C LEU A 9 -9.72 -30.77 66.21
N TRP A 10 -9.27 -29.63 66.74
CA TRP A 10 -8.78 -28.52 65.92
C TRP A 10 -7.50 -28.86 65.14
N GLN A 11 -6.56 -29.62 65.75
CA GLN A 11 -5.37 -30.11 65.03
C GLN A 11 -5.75 -31.10 63.91
N GLY A 12 -6.75 -31.96 64.12
CA GLY A 12 -7.26 -32.86 63.09
C GLY A 12 -7.88 -32.11 61.90
N ILE A 13 -8.69 -31.08 62.16
CA ILE A 13 -9.32 -30.23 61.13
C ILE A 13 -8.26 -29.48 60.32
N ALA A 14 -7.22 -28.94 60.97
CA ALA A 14 -6.14 -28.23 60.28
C ALA A 14 -5.35 -29.14 59.31
N VAL A 15 -5.05 -30.39 59.71
CA VAL A 15 -4.38 -31.37 58.85
C VAL A 15 -5.29 -31.84 57.71
N PHE A 16 -6.58 -32.02 57.97
CA PHE A 16 -7.54 -32.44 56.94
C PHE A 16 -7.75 -31.37 55.86
N LEU A 17 -7.82 -30.09 56.23
CA LEU A 17 -7.90 -28.98 55.27
C LEU A 17 -6.62 -28.83 54.44
N LEU A 18 -5.45 -29.05 55.04
CA LEU A 18 -4.17 -29.02 54.32
C LEU A 18 -4.05 -30.17 53.30
N ALA A 19 -4.64 -31.34 53.58
CA ALA A 19 -4.65 -32.49 52.68
C ALA A 19 -5.56 -32.30 51.44
N ILE A 20 -6.65 -31.54 51.56
CA ILE A 20 -7.58 -31.27 50.45
C ILE A 20 -6.95 -30.32 49.41
N ALA A 21 -6.05 -29.43 49.82
CA ALA A 21 -5.38 -28.46 48.95
C ALA A 21 -4.42 -29.06 47.90
N LEU A 22 -4.13 -30.38 47.96
CA LEU A 22 -3.16 -31.06 47.09
C LEU A 22 -3.78 -32.05 46.09
N ILE A 23 -5.11 -32.09 45.96
CA ILE A 23 -5.83 -32.96 45.01
C ILE A 23 -6.50 -32.11 43.90
N GLY A 24 -5.92 -30.95 43.59
CA GLY A 24 -6.46 -29.92 42.70
C GLY A 24 -5.90 -29.89 41.27
N CYS A 25 -5.14 -30.90 40.83
CA CYS A 25 -4.59 -30.97 39.48
C CYS A 25 -4.67 -32.39 38.89
N ARG A 26 -5.74 -32.66 38.15
CA ARG A 26 -5.81 -33.78 37.19
C ARG A 26 -6.60 -33.33 35.96
N ALA A 27 -5.97 -32.50 35.13
CA ALA A 27 -6.48 -32.19 33.81
C ALA A 27 -6.34 -33.43 32.91
N ASP A 28 -7.43 -33.84 32.27
CA ASP A 28 -7.39 -34.94 31.31
C ASP A 28 -6.66 -34.48 30.03
N PRO A 29 -5.65 -35.22 29.54
CA PRO A 29 -4.92 -34.87 28.32
C PRO A 29 -5.71 -35.24 27.05
N SER A 30 -7.01 -34.94 27.02
CA SER A 30 -7.82 -34.89 25.80
C SER A 30 -7.60 -33.56 25.08
N ALA A 31 -6.33 -33.20 24.89
CA ALA A 31 -5.94 -32.06 24.08
C ALA A 31 -6.46 -32.25 22.65
N SER A 32 -7.22 -31.29 22.15
CA SER A 32 -7.87 -31.39 20.85
C SER A 32 -6.82 -31.54 19.75
N LEU A 33 -6.88 -32.66 19.01
CA LEU A 33 -6.23 -32.80 17.71
C LEU A 33 -7.01 -31.99 16.66
N LEU A 34 -7.08 -30.67 16.87
CA LEU A 34 -7.44 -29.72 15.84
C LEU A 34 -6.22 -29.48 14.96
N ASP A 35 -6.44 -29.48 13.65
CA ASP A 35 -5.43 -29.53 12.60
C ASP A 35 -4.10 -28.85 12.93
N ALA A 36 -3.10 -29.67 13.23
CA ALA A 36 -1.70 -29.31 13.01
C ALA A 36 -1.46 -29.25 11.50
N GLN A 37 -2.00 -28.21 10.85
CA GLN A 37 -1.66 -27.88 9.47
C GLN A 37 -0.13 -27.79 9.37
N PRO A 38 0.50 -28.40 8.34
CA PRO A 38 1.94 -28.30 8.20
C PRO A 38 2.30 -26.82 8.07
N LEU A 39 3.21 -26.36 8.92
CA LEU A 39 3.79 -25.01 8.84
C LEU A 39 4.37 -24.85 7.43
N GLN A 40 3.63 -24.16 6.56
CA GLN A 40 4.13 -23.78 5.25
C GLN A 40 5.26 -22.79 5.52
N ALA A 41 6.48 -23.17 5.14
CA ALA A 41 7.60 -22.25 5.15
C ALA A 41 7.22 -21.01 4.34
N SER A 42 7.47 -19.83 4.92
CA SER A 42 7.15 -18.54 4.31
C SER A 42 7.71 -18.49 2.89
N ARG A 43 6.84 -18.15 1.94
CA ARG A 43 7.26 -17.90 0.56
C ARG A 43 7.72 -16.47 0.38
N LEU A 44 7.11 -15.56 1.13
CA LEU A 44 7.41 -14.14 1.10
C LEU A 44 8.82 -13.91 1.66
N LYS A 45 9.62 -13.14 0.93
CA LYS A 45 10.97 -12.76 1.33
C LYS A 45 11.16 -11.29 1.08
N GLU A 46 11.67 -10.60 2.10
CA GLU A 46 12.30 -9.30 1.90
C GLU A 46 13.68 -9.49 1.25
N VAL A 47 13.96 -8.68 0.25
CA VAL A 47 15.23 -8.64 -0.49
C VAL A 47 15.69 -7.19 -0.69
N PRO A 48 16.97 -6.93 -1.05
CA PRO A 48 17.41 -5.58 -1.37
C PRO A 48 16.69 -4.99 -2.59
N PRO A 49 16.65 -3.64 -2.74
CA PRO A 49 16.18 -2.99 -3.96
C PRO A 49 16.96 -3.48 -5.21
N PRO A 50 16.29 -3.64 -6.37
CA PRO A 50 16.96 -3.99 -7.63
C PRO A 50 18.12 -3.04 -7.95
N ALA A 51 19.24 -3.59 -8.42
CA ALA A 51 20.50 -2.84 -8.57
C ALA A 51 20.34 -1.56 -9.42
N LEU A 52 19.62 -1.63 -10.55
CA LEU A 52 19.38 -0.47 -11.40
C LEU A 52 18.50 0.59 -10.73
N ILE A 53 17.57 0.19 -9.86
CA ILE A 53 16.76 1.10 -9.05
C ILE A 53 17.65 1.80 -8.01
N ALA A 54 18.48 1.05 -7.28
CA ALA A 54 19.44 1.63 -6.34
C ALA A 54 20.45 2.59 -7.01
N ASP A 55 20.86 2.29 -8.24
CA ASP A 55 21.78 3.10 -9.06
C ASP A 55 21.17 4.38 -9.63
N LEU A 56 19.84 4.42 -9.79
CA LEU A 56 19.08 5.62 -10.14
C LEU A 56 18.70 6.41 -8.89
N SER A 57 18.37 5.74 -7.78
CA SER A 57 17.98 6.36 -6.50
C SER A 57 19.03 7.38 -6.03
N ARG A 58 20.31 6.99 -6.10
CA ARG A 58 21.48 7.83 -5.78
C ARG A 58 21.64 9.11 -6.59
N SER A 59 20.91 9.29 -7.70
CA SER A 59 20.89 10.55 -8.46
C SER A 59 19.83 11.54 -7.96
N LEU A 60 18.86 11.07 -7.18
CA LEU A 60 17.74 11.87 -6.65
C LEU A 60 17.93 12.24 -5.17
N ASP A 61 18.88 11.62 -4.46
CA ASP A 61 19.17 11.89 -3.04
C ASP A 61 19.69 13.33 -2.76
N GLN A 62 19.99 14.09 -3.82
CA GLN A 62 20.30 15.53 -3.74
C GLN A 62 19.07 16.41 -3.46
N TYR A 63 17.85 15.90 -3.67
CA TYR A 63 16.61 16.63 -3.51
C TYR A 63 16.01 16.44 -2.11
N GLN A 64 15.41 17.49 -1.55
CA GLN A 64 14.63 17.47 -0.31
C GLN A 64 13.21 18.00 -0.57
N PRO A 65 12.35 17.23 -1.30
CA PRO A 65 11.06 17.72 -1.80
C PRO A 65 10.20 18.41 -0.74
N GLN A 66 9.67 19.58 -1.07
CA GLN A 66 8.78 20.37 -0.22
C GLN A 66 7.39 20.49 -0.86
N VAL A 67 6.46 19.66 -0.41
CA VAL A 67 5.07 19.55 -0.91
C VAL A 67 4.14 20.38 -0.04
N LYS A 68 3.24 21.16 -0.65
CA LYS A 68 2.17 21.90 0.04
C LYS A 68 0.86 21.85 -0.74
N ILE A 69 -0.24 21.65 -0.03
CA ILE A 69 -1.59 21.79 -0.56
C ILE A 69 -2.04 23.24 -0.33
N LEU A 70 -2.42 23.93 -1.39
CA LEU A 70 -2.90 25.33 -1.39
C LEU A 70 -4.43 25.43 -1.49
N SER A 71 -5.05 24.42 -2.09
CA SER A 71 -6.49 24.19 -2.17
C SER A 71 -6.74 22.68 -2.20
N PRO A 72 -7.76 22.14 -1.51
CA PRO A 72 -8.64 22.84 -0.58
C PRO A 72 -7.91 23.28 0.70
N LYS A 73 -8.55 24.14 1.52
CA LYS A 73 -8.03 24.55 2.83
C LYS A 73 -8.48 23.58 3.94
N PRO A 74 -7.78 23.52 5.09
CA PRO A 74 -8.23 22.77 6.26
C PRO A 74 -9.64 23.13 6.68
N ASP A 75 -10.46 22.11 6.90
CA ASP A 75 -11.87 22.17 7.32
C ASP A 75 -12.76 23.05 6.42
N GLN A 76 -12.37 23.24 5.15
CA GLN A 76 -13.17 23.96 4.16
C GLN A 76 -14.38 23.13 3.73
N VAL A 77 -15.59 23.69 3.88
CA VAL A 77 -16.79 23.17 3.22
C VAL A 77 -16.87 23.70 1.78
N ILE A 78 -17.21 22.83 0.84
CA ILE A 78 -17.30 23.11 -0.60
C ILE A 78 -18.69 22.68 -1.09
N GLU A 79 -19.44 23.63 -1.65
CA GLU A 79 -20.81 23.42 -2.17
C GLU A 79 -20.81 22.80 -3.58
N SER A 80 -19.96 21.80 -3.82
CA SER A 80 -19.89 21.01 -5.06
C SER A 80 -19.21 19.67 -4.82
N ASP A 81 -19.71 18.67 -5.53
CA ASP A 81 -19.12 17.37 -5.86
C ASP A 81 -17.79 17.44 -6.66
N ARG A 82 -17.35 18.65 -7.05
CA ARG A 82 -16.10 18.91 -7.77
C ARG A 82 -15.18 19.78 -6.96
N VAL A 83 -13.94 19.34 -6.77
CA VAL A 83 -12.95 20.00 -5.91
C VAL A 83 -11.66 20.26 -6.67
N GLU A 84 -11.32 21.54 -6.76
CA GLU A 84 -10.12 22.04 -7.44
C GLU A 84 -8.91 22.00 -6.48
N VAL A 85 -8.08 20.97 -6.65
CA VAL A 85 -6.85 20.80 -5.87
C VAL A 85 -5.73 21.63 -6.47
N LYS A 86 -5.05 22.42 -5.64
CA LYS A 86 -3.88 23.22 -6.03
C LYS A 86 -2.70 22.86 -5.16
N LEU A 87 -1.60 22.50 -5.79
CA LEU A 87 -0.38 22.02 -5.13
C LEU A 87 0.78 22.98 -5.38
N GLN A 88 1.74 23.00 -4.48
CA GLN A 88 3.05 23.59 -4.67
C GLN A 88 4.11 22.57 -4.32
N VAL A 89 5.12 22.46 -5.17
CA VAL A 89 6.34 21.68 -4.92
C VAL A 89 7.54 22.62 -5.01
N ARG A 90 8.53 22.41 -4.14
CA ARG A 90 9.87 23.01 -4.26
C ARG A 90 10.92 21.92 -4.07
N ASP A 91 12.11 22.19 -4.58
CA ASP A 91 13.27 21.29 -4.53
C ASP A 91 13.02 19.87 -5.07
N TYR A 92 12.08 19.73 -6.00
CA TYR A 92 11.85 18.48 -6.72
C TYR A 92 11.29 18.78 -8.12
N PRO A 93 12.01 18.44 -9.21
CA PRO A 93 11.62 18.81 -10.56
C PRO A 93 10.60 17.81 -11.12
N LEU A 94 9.30 18.09 -10.99
CA LEU A 94 8.27 17.22 -11.57
C LEU A 94 8.33 17.21 -13.11
N PHE A 95 8.26 16.02 -13.71
CA PHE A 95 8.04 15.81 -15.14
C PHE A 95 7.73 14.33 -15.44
N LEU A 96 7.06 14.09 -16.57
CA LEU A 96 6.92 12.77 -17.18
C LEU A 96 7.91 12.65 -18.35
N ASN A 97 8.73 11.59 -18.38
CA ASN A 97 9.52 11.27 -19.56
C ASN A 97 8.63 10.60 -20.62
N GLU A 98 8.57 11.18 -21.83
CA GLU A 98 7.67 10.73 -22.89
C GLU A 98 7.97 9.31 -23.41
N GLN A 99 9.26 8.95 -23.52
CA GLN A 99 9.69 7.63 -24.00
C GLN A 99 9.38 6.52 -23.00
N TRP A 100 9.61 6.79 -21.71
CA TRP A 100 9.56 5.78 -20.65
C TRP A 100 8.27 5.80 -19.82
N GLN A 101 7.42 6.81 -19.99
CA GLN A 101 6.19 7.02 -19.21
C GLN A 101 6.43 6.96 -17.69
N MET A 102 7.57 7.52 -17.27
CA MET A 102 8.05 7.57 -15.89
C MET A 102 8.75 8.90 -15.61
N GLY A 103 8.80 9.32 -14.35
CA GLY A 103 9.54 10.51 -13.95
C GLY A 103 9.20 10.96 -12.53
N PRO A 104 9.83 12.05 -12.03
CA PRO A 104 9.56 12.61 -10.72
C PRO A 104 8.11 13.12 -10.64
N HIS A 105 7.37 12.68 -9.63
CA HIS A 105 5.94 12.97 -9.51
C HIS A 105 5.49 13.01 -8.04
N LEU A 106 4.24 13.41 -7.81
CA LEU A 106 3.57 13.23 -6.53
C LEU A 106 2.60 12.05 -6.60
N HIS A 107 2.48 11.30 -5.51
CA HIS A 107 1.26 10.52 -5.26
C HIS A 107 0.23 11.44 -4.60
N LEU A 108 -0.95 11.54 -5.21
CA LEU A 108 -2.13 12.17 -4.63
C LEU A 108 -3.12 11.05 -4.25
N ILE A 109 -3.50 10.97 -2.98
CA ILE A 109 -4.45 10.00 -2.44
C ILE A 109 -5.62 10.79 -1.83
N LEU A 110 -6.84 10.51 -2.29
CA LEU A 110 -8.06 10.93 -1.61
C LEU A 110 -8.57 9.77 -0.77
N ASP A 111 -8.86 10.02 0.50
CA ASP A 111 -9.37 9.04 1.47
C ASP A 111 -8.54 7.74 1.42
N ASN A 112 -9.18 6.58 1.22
CA ASN A 112 -8.52 5.30 1.01
C ASN A 112 -8.52 4.84 -0.47
N GLU A 113 -8.59 5.73 -1.45
CA GLU A 113 -8.44 5.35 -2.86
C GLU A 113 -6.97 5.06 -3.26
N PRO A 114 -6.71 4.34 -4.37
CA PRO A 114 -5.36 4.20 -4.92
C PRO A 114 -4.82 5.55 -5.42
N TYR A 115 -3.50 5.80 -5.26
CA TYR A 115 -2.91 7.08 -5.65
C TYR A 115 -3.12 7.43 -7.13
N GLN A 116 -3.29 8.72 -7.40
CA GLN A 116 -3.09 9.34 -8.71
C GLN A 116 -1.64 9.84 -8.81
N ALA A 117 -1.02 9.73 -9.98
CA ALA A 117 0.37 10.16 -10.21
C ALA A 117 0.39 11.53 -10.89
N ILE A 118 0.88 12.55 -10.18
CA ILE A 118 0.82 13.96 -10.61
C ILE A 118 2.22 14.40 -11.06
N TYR A 119 2.40 14.52 -12.38
CA TYR A 119 3.67 14.87 -13.03
C TYR A 119 3.82 16.37 -13.36
N ASP A 120 2.74 17.15 -13.24
CA ASP A 120 2.73 18.60 -13.34
C ASP A 120 1.74 19.20 -12.33
N VAL A 121 2.08 20.37 -11.82
CA VAL A 121 1.26 21.18 -10.89
C VAL A 121 1.08 22.63 -11.40
N SER A 122 1.42 22.89 -12.67
CA SER A 122 1.18 24.20 -13.32
C SER A 122 -0.31 24.49 -13.50
N GLN A 123 -1.13 23.44 -13.63
CA GLN A 123 -2.58 23.50 -13.63
C GLN A 123 -3.16 22.87 -12.35
N PRO A 124 -4.38 23.26 -11.94
CA PRO A 124 -5.10 22.57 -10.87
C PRO A 124 -5.46 21.13 -11.26
N ILE A 125 -5.63 20.27 -10.26
CA ILE A 125 -6.12 18.90 -10.43
C ILE A 125 -7.60 18.90 -10.02
N GLU A 126 -8.50 18.51 -10.92
CA GLU A 126 -9.92 18.36 -10.59
C GLU A 126 -10.19 16.97 -10.01
N LEU A 127 -10.80 16.93 -8.82
CA LEU A 127 -11.48 15.77 -8.28
C LEU A 127 -12.98 15.91 -8.60
N THR A 128 -13.63 14.85 -9.10
CA THR A 128 -15.04 14.88 -9.50
C THR A 128 -15.86 13.80 -8.80
N ASP A 129 -17.19 13.94 -8.87
CA ASP A 129 -18.17 12.94 -8.41
C ASP A 129 -18.06 12.59 -6.91
N LEU A 130 -17.49 13.53 -6.13
CA LEU A 130 -17.28 13.37 -4.69
C LEU A 130 -18.62 13.32 -3.94
N GLN A 131 -18.71 12.41 -3.00
CA GLN A 131 -19.93 12.19 -2.21
C GLN A 131 -20.05 13.24 -1.10
N PRO A 132 -21.26 13.61 -0.65
CA PRO A 132 -21.43 14.52 0.49
C PRO A 132 -20.81 13.94 1.77
N GLY A 133 -19.87 14.66 2.37
CA GLY A 133 -19.15 14.23 3.57
C GLY A 133 -17.80 14.91 3.77
N THR A 134 -17.09 14.52 4.82
CA THR A 134 -15.66 14.84 5.02
C THR A 134 -14.78 13.91 4.20
N HIS A 135 -13.76 14.48 3.57
CA HIS A 135 -12.69 13.80 2.87
C HIS A 135 -11.33 14.21 3.43
N THR A 136 -10.31 13.38 3.27
CA THR A 136 -8.91 13.72 3.54
C THR A 136 -8.02 13.45 2.34
N LEU A 137 -7.44 14.53 1.81
CA LEU A 137 -6.46 14.51 0.74
C LEU A 137 -5.05 14.38 1.35
N ARG A 138 -4.24 13.46 0.82
CA ARG A 138 -2.87 13.15 1.24
C ARG A 138 -1.97 13.17 0.01
N VAL A 139 -0.87 13.90 0.06
CA VAL A 139 0.01 14.13 -1.09
C VAL A 139 1.47 14.03 -0.68
N PHE A 140 2.27 13.23 -1.39
CA PHE A 140 3.72 13.13 -1.14
C PHE A 140 4.55 12.93 -2.41
N ALA A 141 5.83 13.32 -2.34
CA ALA A 141 6.77 13.17 -3.44
C ALA A 141 7.24 11.72 -3.62
N SER A 142 7.28 11.27 -4.88
CA SER A 142 7.68 9.91 -5.28
C SER A 142 8.76 9.94 -6.37
N ARG A 143 9.78 9.09 -6.20
CA ARG A 143 10.77 8.74 -7.24
C ARG A 143 10.09 8.08 -8.45
N PRO A 144 10.72 8.02 -9.64
CA PRO A 144 10.09 7.51 -10.87
C PRO A 144 9.49 6.09 -10.82
N TRP A 145 10.00 5.21 -9.96
CA TRP A 145 9.49 3.85 -9.71
C TRP A 145 8.44 3.79 -8.58
N HIS A 146 7.88 4.95 -8.19
CA HIS A 146 6.85 5.14 -7.16
C HIS A 146 7.30 4.95 -5.70
N GLU A 147 8.61 5.00 -5.42
CA GLU A 147 9.16 5.02 -4.05
C GLU A 147 9.00 6.42 -3.43
N SER A 148 8.36 6.54 -2.27
CA SER A 148 8.15 7.86 -1.63
C SER A 148 9.37 8.39 -0.86
N PHE A 149 9.62 9.69 -1.01
CA PHE A 149 10.60 10.43 -0.21
C PHE A 149 10.12 10.55 1.24
N LYS A 150 10.99 10.29 2.23
CA LYS A 150 10.64 10.27 3.66
C LYS A 150 11.05 11.54 4.44
N ASN A 151 11.66 12.53 3.78
CA ASN A 151 12.17 13.73 4.45
C ASN A 151 11.06 14.65 4.98
N GLU A 152 11.42 15.54 5.91
CA GLU A 152 10.54 16.60 6.35
C GLU A 152 10.12 17.49 5.17
N GLY A 153 8.82 17.77 5.08
CA GLY A 153 8.22 18.52 3.98
C GLY A 153 7.87 17.71 2.72
N ALA A 154 8.28 16.45 2.59
CA ALA A 154 7.93 15.62 1.42
C ALA A 154 6.46 15.20 1.37
N TYR A 155 5.68 15.46 2.42
CA TYR A 155 4.26 15.11 2.57
C TYR A 155 3.43 16.31 3.01
N ALA A 156 2.20 16.38 2.50
CA ALA A 156 1.15 17.30 2.93
C ALA A 156 -0.19 16.57 3.03
N GLN A 157 -1.04 17.02 3.95
CA GLN A 157 -2.39 16.49 4.16
C GLN A 157 -3.36 17.63 4.46
N VAL A 158 -4.61 17.48 4.01
CA VAL A 158 -5.71 18.37 4.37
C VAL A 158 -7.02 17.58 4.43
N SER A 159 -7.83 17.81 5.47
CA SER A 159 -9.22 17.38 5.51
C SER A 159 -10.13 18.54 5.13
N PHE A 160 -11.19 18.26 4.37
CA PHE A 160 -12.17 19.21 3.86
C PHE A 160 -13.54 18.51 3.75
N SER A 161 -14.62 19.22 3.43
CA SER A 161 -15.95 18.61 3.31
C SER A 161 -16.70 19.05 2.06
N VAL A 162 -17.44 18.12 1.45
CA VAL A 162 -18.30 18.33 0.29
C VAL A 162 -19.75 18.41 0.78
N PHE A 163 -20.40 19.56 0.58
CA PHE A 163 -21.71 20.00 1.10
C PHE A 163 -21.88 20.01 2.65
N THR A 164 -21.46 18.96 3.36
CA THR A 164 -21.57 18.87 4.82
C THR A 164 -20.43 18.05 5.41
N PRO A 165 -19.87 18.42 6.58
CA PRO A 165 -18.97 17.56 7.32
C PRO A 165 -19.65 16.27 7.80
N THR A 166 -18.85 15.21 7.87
CA THR A 166 -19.13 13.93 8.55
C THR A 166 -17.93 13.52 9.42
N GLU A 167 -18.13 12.55 10.32
CA GLU A 167 -17.04 11.93 11.10
C GLU A 167 -16.32 10.78 10.35
N SER A 168 -16.73 10.50 9.11
CA SER A 168 -16.02 9.56 8.22
C SER A 168 -14.73 10.18 7.71
N ASP A 169 -13.72 9.33 7.47
CA ASP A 169 -12.49 9.66 6.73
C ASP A 169 -11.69 10.89 7.22
N ARG A 170 -11.93 11.30 8.48
CA ARG A 170 -11.20 12.34 9.19
C ARG A 170 -10.20 11.70 10.18
N PRO A 171 -8.89 11.74 9.92
CA PRO A 171 -7.90 11.24 10.86
C PRO A 171 -7.67 12.24 12.00
N ASN A 172 -7.37 11.72 13.19
CA ASN A 172 -6.91 12.55 14.30
C ASN A 172 -5.47 13.00 14.04
N LEU A 173 -5.26 14.31 13.88
CA LEU A 173 -3.95 14.89 13.56
C LEU A 173 -2.91 14.76 14.70
N ASN A 174 -3.34 14.37 15.90
CA ASN A 174 -2.46 14.12 17.05
C ASN A 174 -2.19 12.62 17.28
N GLN A 175 -2.51 11.74 16.33
CA GLN A 175 -2.31 10.30 16.45
C GLN A 175 -1.55 9.72 15.24
N PRO A 176 -0.76 8.65 15.43
CA PRO A 176 -0.07 7.95 14.35
C PRO A 176 -1.02 7.53 13.23
N LEU A 177 -0.70 7.92 12.00
CA LEU A 177 -1.51 7.70 10.82
C LEU A 177 -0.71 7.05 9.69
N LEU A 178 -1.23 5.92 9.20
CA LEU A 178 -0.71 5.18 8.06
C LEU A 178 -1.39 5.59 6.74
N THR A 179 -0.58 5.67 5.69
CA THR A 179 -1.02 5.90 4.31
C THR A 179 -0.46 4.79 3.43
N TYR A 180 -1.34 3.92 2.94
CA TYR A 180 -0.98 2.86 1.98
C TYR A 180 -0.61 3.51 0.63
N SER A 181 0.66 3.43 0.22
CA SER A 181 1.08 3.90 -1.10
C SER A 181 0.88 2.80 -2.16
N ARG A 182 1.51 1.63 -1.96
CA ARG A 182 1.64 0.57 -2.98
C ARG A 182 2.11 -0.74 -2.33
N PRO A 183 1.93 -1.92 -2.94
CA PRO A 183 1.61 -2.18 -4.35
C PRO A 183 0.15 -1.93 -4.77
N LYS A 184 -0.09 -1.63 -6.05
CA LYS A 184 -1.43 -1.53 -6.65
C LYS A 184 -1.45 -2.05 -8.09
N GLY A 185 -2.60 -2.51 -8.58
CA GLY A 185 -2.75 -2.89 -9.99
C GLY A 185 -1.99 -4.16 -10.35
N SER A 186 -1.31 -4.17 -11.50
CA SER A 186 -0.61 -5.34 -12.03
C SER A 186 0.90 -5.19 -11.99
N TYR A 187 1.60 -6.30 -11.77
CA TYR A 187 3.07 -6.40 -11.76
C TYR A 187 3.52 -7.56 -12.65
N GLY A 188 4.61 -7.37 -13.39
CA GLY A 188 5.22 -8.38 -14.26
C GLY A 188 6.59 -8.88 -13.81
N ALA A 189 7.10 -8.37 -12.69
CA ALA A 189 8.39 -8.71 -12.12
C ALA A 189 8.35 -8.77 -10.59
N GLU A 190 9.30 -9.50 -10.02
CA GLU A 190 9.69 -9.46 -8.62
C GLU A 190 11.15 -8.95 -8.51
N PRO A 191 11.54 -8.33 -7.38
CA PRO A 191 10.71 -8.06 -6.21
C PRO A 191 9.68 -6.95 -6.40
N VAL A 192 8.47 -7.17 -5.89
CA VAL A 192 7.42 -6.15 -5.82
C VAL A 192 7.67 -5.30 -4.59
N MET A 193 8.08 -4.04 -4.80
CA MET A 193 8.16 -3.07 -3.71
C MET A 193 6.79 -2.88 -3.05
N LEU A 194 6.80 -2.75 -1.73
CA LEU A 194 5.76 -2.27 -0.86
C LEU A 194 6.22 -0.95 -0.24
N ASP A 195 5.35 0.04 -0.18
CA ASP A 195 5.69 1.36 0.34
C ASP A 195 4.47 2.02 1.01
N PHE A 196 4.75 2.83 2.02
CA PHE A 196 3.76 3.46 2.89
C PHE A 196 4.31 4.75 3.52
N TYR A 197 3.41 5.68 3.82
CA TYR A 197 3.72 6.91 4.53
C TYR A 197 3.21 6.84 5.97
N LEU A 198 4.02 7.31 6.93
CA LEU A 198 3.62 7.51 8.31
C LEU A 198 3.62 9.00 8.62
N THR A 199 2.66 9.44 9.42
CA THR A 199 2.60 10.81 9.95
C THR A 199 2.15 10.77 11.40
N ASN A 200 2.66 11.71 12.20
CA ASN A 200 2.42 11.80 13.65
C ASN A 200 2.76 10.51 14.42
N ALA A 201 3.62 9.66 13.84
CA ALA A 201 4.22 8.51 14.49
C ALA A 201 5.50 8.96 15.20
N PRO A 202 5.70 8.66 16.51
CA PRO A 202 6.91 9.03 17.22
C PRO A 202 8.13 8.28 16.68
N LEU A 203 9.33 8.78 16.98
CA LEU A 203 10.56 8.02 16.76
C LEU A 203 10.67 6.92 17.84
N HIS A 204 11.05 5.71 17.45
CA HIS A 204 11.27 4.59 18.39
C HIS A 204 12.23 4.95 19.53
N SER A 205 13.23 5.79 19.27
CA SER A 205 14.18 6.28 20.28
C SER A 205 13.57 7.24 21.30
N LEU A 206 12.39 7.82 21.03
CA LEU A 206 11.61 8.61 21.98
C LEU A 206 10.63 7.70 22.73
N ALA A 207 9.95 6.78 22.03
CA ALA A 207 9.09 5.76 22.65
C ALA A 207 9.85 4.89 23.67
N GLN A 208 11.07 4.47 23.34
CA GLN A 208 11.95 3.69 24.23
C GLN A 208 12.57 4.51 25.37
N ALA A 209 12.33 5.83 25.43
CA ALA A 209 12.84 6.73 26.46
C ALA A 209 11.74 7.23 27.42
N ASP A 210 10.47 7.07 27.06
CA ASP A 210 9.31 7.55 27.80
C ASP A 210 8.12 6.60 27.61
N ASP A 211 7.74 5.87 28.66
CA ASP A 211 6.63 4.90 28.66
C ASP A 211 5.24 5.54 28.37
N GLU A 212 5.13 6.88 28.27
CA GLU A 212 3.92 7.58 27.82
C GLU A 212 3.86 7.78 26.28
N ILE A 213 4.95 7.53 25.54
CA ILE A 213 5.04 7.71 24.08
C ILE A 213 4.88 6.35 23.37
N GLU A 214 3.66 6.06 22.89
CA GLU A 214 3.33 4.76 22.27
C GLU A 214 4.25 4.39 21.09
N ASP A 215 4.99 3.28 21.23
CA ASP A 215 5.77 2.72 20.12
C ASP A 215 4.87 2.12 19.02
N TRP A 216 5.32 2.16 17.77
CA TRP A 216 4.55 1.73 16.60
C TRP A 216 5.22 0.60 15.83
N GLN A 217 4.40 -0.25 15.20
CA GLN A 217 4.84 -1.28 14.27
C GLN A 217 3.88 -1.37 13.10
N ILE A 218 4.37 -1.72 11.91
CA ILE A 218 3.51 -2.04 10.77
C ILE A 218 3.43 -3.56 10.61
N ARG A 219 2.21 -4.11 10.58
CA ARG A 219 1.97 -5.47 10.10
C ARG A 219 1.76 -5.45 8.59
N VAL A 220 2.56 -6.25 7.90
CA VAL A 220 2.36 -6.58 6.50
C VAL A 220 1.76 -7.98 6.44
N THR A 221 0.68 -8.15 5.68
CA THR A 221 0.14 -9.49 5.35
C THR A 221 -0.06 -9.62 3.85
N VAL A 222 0.52 -10.66 3.25
CA VAL A 222 0.36 -11.02 1.83
C VAL A 222 -0.22 -12.42 1.73
N ASN A 223 -1.41 -12.55 1.15
CA ASN A 223 -2.11 -13.84 0.98
C ASN A 223 -2.27 -14.69 2.27
N GLY A 224 -2.33 -14.05 3.44
CA GLY A 224 -2.40 -14.66 4.77
C GLY A 224 -1.06 -14.86 5.48
N GLU A 225 0.05 -14.80 4.75
CA GLU A 225 1.40 -14.83 5.31
C GLU A 225 1.75 -13.44 5.87
N SER A 226 2.25 -13.34 7.11
CA SER A 226 2.41 -12.05 7.80
C SER A 226 3.79 -11.87 8.43
N PHE A 227 4.31 -10.64 8.37
CA PHE A 227 5.46 -10.19 9.13
C PHE A 227 5.19 -8.80 9.76
N ARG A 228 6.14 -8.30 10.57
CA ARG A 228 6.10 -6.95 11.11
C ARG A 228 7.38 -6.20 10.74
N THR A 229 7.30 -4.88 10.67
CA THR A 229 8.45 -3.98 10.54
C THR A 229 8.29 -2.78 11.47
N GLU A 230 9.43 -2.28 11.95
CA GLU A 230 9.60 -1.03 12.68
C GLU A 230 10.31 0.02 11.79
N ASP A 231 10.83 -0.35 10.62
CA ASP A 231 11.49 0.60 9.73
C ASP A 231 10.49 1.33 8.82
N TRP A 232 10.52 2.67 8.81
CA TRP A 232 9.72 3.48 7.90
C TRP A 232 10.36 3.60 6.50
N GLN A 233 10.62 2.45 5.87
CA GLN A 233 11.31 2.34 4.57
C GLN A 233 10.50 1.52 3.55
N PRO A 234 10.74 1.68 2.24
CA PRO A 234 10.20 0.79 1.21
C PRO A 234 10.78 -0.62 1.36
N ILE A 235 9.92 -1.64 1.25
CA ILE A 235 10.27 -3.06 1.44
C ILE A 235 10.10 -3.79 0.11
N TYR A 236 11.12 -4.50 -0.36
CA TYR A 236 11.08 -5.20 -1.65
C TYR A 236 10.79 -6.69 -1.44
N LEU A 237 9.66 -7.18 -1.99
CA LEU A 237 9.13 -8.52 -1.69
C LEU A 237 9.18 -9.47 -2.88
N GLU A 238 9.79 -10.64 -2.69
CA GLU A 238 9.62 -11.83 -3.54
C GLU A 238 8.68 -12.84 -2.88
N GLY A 239 8.15 -13.81 -3.65
CA GLY A 239 7.32 -14.92 -3.16
C GLY A 239 5.83 -14.80 -3.49
N LEU A 240 5.44 -13.86 -4.34
CA LEU A 240 4.06 -13.67 -4.78
C LEU A 240 3.57 -14.86 -5.61
N LYS A 241 2.25 -15.07 -5.59
CA LYS A 241 1.59 -16.15 -6.35
C LYS A 241 1.15 -15.60 -7.70
N PRO A 242 1.41 -16.26 -8.85
CA PRO A 242 0.89 -15.79 -10.13
C PRO A 242 -0.64 -15.66 -10.11
N GLY A 243 -1.15 -14.60 -10.75
CA GLY A 243 -2.54 -14.15 -10.65
C GLY A 243 -2.79 -13.23 -9.45
N ARG A 244 -4.01 -13.27 -8.91
CA ARG A 244 -4.46 -12.33 -7.87
C ARG A 244 -3.81 -12.62 -6.52
N ASN A 245 -3.18 -11.60 -5.96
CA ASN A 245 -2.70 -11.56 -4.59
C ASN A 245 -3.49 -10.49 -3.81
N TRP A 246 -3.61 -10.67 -2.49
CA TRP A 246 -4.05 -9.59 -1.60
C TRP A 246 -2.94 -9.18 -0.65
N VAL A 247 -2.82 -7.86 -0.44
CA VAL A 247 -1.83 -7.23 0.42
C VAL A 247 -2.55 -6.33 1.41
N LYS A 248 -2.28 -6.51 2.70
CA LYS A 248 -2.84 -5.73 3.80
C LYS A 248 -1.72 -5.05 4.58
N LEU A 249 -1.94 -3.79 4.95
CA LEU A 249 -1.14 -3.06 5.94
C LEU A 249 -2.00 -2.69 7.13
N GLU A 250 -1.48 -2.92 8.33
CA GLU A 250 -2.06 -2.45 9.60
C GLU A 250 -1.00 -1.69 10.39
N LEU A 251 -1.32 -0.47 10.82
CA LEU A 251 -0.57 0.21 11.88
C LEU A 251 -0.99 -0.40 13.22
N LEU A 252 -0.01 -0.79 14.03
CA LEU A 252 -0.25 -1.41 15.34
C LEU A 252 -0.06 -0.41 16.50
N ASP A 253 -0.65 -0.75 17.64
CA ASP A 253 -0.22 -0.28 18.96
C ASP A 253 0.89 -1.18 19.54
N GLU A 254 1.43 -0.78 20.68
CA GLU A 254 2.44 -1.52 21.47
C GLU A 254 2.00 -2.94 21.86
N ARG A 255 0.68 -3.15 21.98
CA ARG A 255 0.06 -4.44 22.32
C ARG A 255 -0.10 -5.33 21.08
N GLY A 256 0.41 -4.88 19.94
CA GLY A 256 0.33 -5.54 18.65
C GLY A 256 -1.09 -5.60 18.07
N GLN A 257 -2.01 -4.77 18.55
CA GLN A 257 -3.38 -4.68 18.04
C GLN A 257 -3.46 -3.62 16.94
N PRO A 258 -4.33 -3.79 15.92
CA PRO A 258 -4.51 -2.75 14.89
C PRO A 258 -5.05 -1.45 15.51
N ARG A 259 -4.32 -0.35 15.28
CA ARG A 259 -4.70 1.00 15.70
C ARG A 259 -5.97 1.43 14.96
N SER A 260 -6.91 2.03 15.68
CA SER A 260 -8.12 2.59 15.08
C SER A 260 -7.84 3.85 14.24
N GLY A 261 -8.83 4.30 13.48
CA GLY A 261 -8.73 5.41 12.53
C GLY A 261 -9.03 4.95 11.09
N PRO A 262 -9.49 5.86 10.21
CA PRO A 262 -10.07 5.48 8.92
C PRO A 262 -9.05 4.83 7.97
N PHE A 263 -7.76 5.17 8.09
CA PHE A 263 -6.73 4.79 7.13
C PHE A 263 -5.71 3.76 7.67
N ASN A 264 -5.79 3.45 8.97
CA ASN A 264 -4.80 2.65 9.69
C ASN A 264 -4.83 1.13 9.42
N ASN A 265 -5.80 0.68 8.62
CA ASN A 265 -5.94 -0.70 8.15
C ASN A 265 -6.44 -0.67 6.70
N THR A 266 -5.57 -1.02 5.74
CA THR A 266 -5.88 -0.97 4.29
C THR A 266 -5.56 -2.31 3.63
N VAL A 267 -6.49 -2.83 2.82
CA VAL A 267 -6.30 -4.01 1.97
C VAL A 267 -6.35 -3.60 0.50
N ARG A 268 -5.43 -4.10 -0.32
CA ARG A 268 -5.46 -4.01 -1.79
C ARG A 268 -5.42 -5.38 -2.45
N LEU A 269 -6.02 -5.47 -3.63
CA LEU A 269 -5.76 -6.54 -4.59
C LEU A 269 -4.69 -6.08 -5.59
N ILE A 270 -3.80 -6.99 -5.94
CA ILE A 270 -2.83 -6.83 -7.03
C ILE A 270 -2.80 -8.11 -7.87
N ASP A 271 -2.42 -8.00 -9.14
CA ASP A 271 -2.33 -9.16 -10.05
C ASP A 271 -0.88 -9.34 -10.55
N TYR A 272 -0.29 -10.50 -10.29
CA TYR A 272 1.10 -10.79 -10.62
C TYR A 272 1.20 -11.71 -11.84
N GLN A 273 1.76 -11.21 -12.94
CA GLN A 273 1.88 -11.94 -14.21
C GLN A 273 3.36 -11.99 -14.65
N PRO A 274 4.15 -12.96 -14.16
CA PRO A 274 5.59 -13.06 -14.43
C PRO A 274 5.93 -12.92 -15.92
N GLY A 275 6.86 -12.04 -16.25
CA GLY A 275 7.28 -11.74 -17.62
C GLY A 275 6.56 -10.55 -18.27
N GLY A 276 5.75 -9.79 -17.51
CA GLY A 276 5.14 -8.53 -17.98
C GLY A 276 6.18 -7.53 -18.49
N GLN A 277 5.74 -6.67 -19.42
CA GLN A 277 6.61 -5.83 -20.26
C GLN A 277 6.50 -4.33 -19.92
N ALA A 278 5.87 -3.96 -18.80
CA ALA A 278 5.83 -2.57 -18.38
C ALA A 278 7.24 -2.07 -18.05
N VAL A 279 7.49 -0.75 -18.19
CA VAL A 279 8.81 -0.17 -17.94
C VAL A 279 9.27 -0.44 -16.50
N LEU A 280 8.35 -0.49 -15.53
CA LEU A 280 8.65 -0.88 -14.15
C LEU A 280 9.13 -2.34 -14.04
N ASP A 281 8.49 -3.27 -14.76
CA ASP A 281 8.86 -4.68 -14.73
C ASP A 281 10.27 -4.88 -15.29
N ARG A 282 10.54 -4.23 -16.43
CA ARG A 282 11.86 -4.24 -17.09
C ARG A 282 12.93 -3.58 -16.21
N LEU A 283 12.60 -2.49 -15.54
CA LEU A 283 13.48 -1.79 -14.60
C LEU A 283 13.82 -2.66 -13.38
N VAL A 284 12.84 -3.36 -12.81
CA VAL A 284 13.02 -4.29 -11.68
C VAL A 284 13.88 -5.50 -12.09
N ARG A 285 13.69 -6.04 -13.30
CA ARG A 285 14.52 -7.14 -13.83
C ARG A 285 15.90 -6.72 -14.35
N GLY A 286 16.19 -5.41 -14.42
CA GLY A 286 17.47 -4.89 -14.93
C GLY A 286 17.62 -4.95 -16.46
N GLU A 287 16.52 -4.99 -17.21
CA GLU A 287 16.45 -5.15 -18.67
C GLU A 287 16.53 -3.83 -19.46
N LEU A 288 17.09 -2.78 -18.84
CA LEU A 288 17.22 -1.42 -19.37
C LEU A 288 18.68 -0.96 -19.20
N ASP A 289 19.30 -0.39 -20.23
CA ASP A 289 20.64 0.20 -20.04
C ASP A 289 20.51 1.49 -19.22
N ARG A 290 21.36 1.63 -18.19
CA ARG A 290 21.39 2.80 -17.31
C ARG A 290 21.48 4.12 -18.10
N ARG A 291 22.19 4.13 -19.23
CA ARG A 291 22.40 5.29 -20.11
C ARG A 291 21.16 5.65 -20.93
N GLU A 292 20.23 4.73 -21.15
CA GLU A 292 18.98 5.01 -21.87
C GLU A 292 17.88 5.50 -20.92
N ILE A 293 17.86 4.99 -19.68
CA ILE A 293 16.83 5.26 -18.68
C ILE A 293 17.11 6.50 -17.80
N LEU A 294 18.32 7.09 -17.83
CA LEU A 294 18.65 8.31 -17.06
C LEU A 294 17.69 9.49 -17.31
N GLY A 295 17.03 9.53 -18.46
CA GLY A 295 15.99 10.52 -18.77
C GLY A 295 14.74 10.47 -17.88
N ILE A 296 14.59 9.47 -16.98
CA ILE A 296 13.52 9.46 -15.97
C ILE A 296 13.93 10.13 -14.65
N VAL A 297 15.22 10.42 -14.44
CA VAL A 297 15.73 11.10 -13.22
C VAL A 297 16.27 12.51 -13.50
N ASP A 298 16.73 12.78 -14.72
CA ASP A 298 17.12 14.11 -15.20
C ASP A 298 16.36 14.49 -16.48
N ARG A 299 15.60 15.59 -16.40
CA ARG A 299 14.78 16.13 -17.50
C ARG A 299 15.60 16.59 -18.70
N ASN A 300 16.85 17.01 -18.47
CA ASN A 300 17.74 17.56 -19.49
C ASN A 300 18.70 16.50 -20.04
N TYR A 301 18.59 15.25 -19.60
CA TYR A 301 19.46 14.17 -20.04
C TYR A 301 19.21 13.82 -21.50
N VAL A 302 20.27 13.88 -22.31
CA VAL A 302 20.29 13.39 -23.69
C VAL A 302 21.10 12.10 -23.69
N PRO A 303 20.53 10.95 -24.10
CA PRO A 303 21.28 9.71 -24.22
C PRO A 303 22.41 9.87 -25.26
N PRO A 304 23.58 9.24 -25.06
CA PRO A 304 24.64 9.27 -26.06
C PRO A 304 24.11 8.66 -27.36
N THR A 305 24.34 9.34 -28.48
CA THR A 305 24.06 8.78 -29.81
C THR A 305 24.79 7.43 -29.91
N PRO A 306 24.12 6.34 -30.33
CA PRO A 306 24.81 5.07 -30.53
C PRO A 306 25.94 5.29 -31.54
N GLU A 307 27.17 5.03 -31.09
CA GLU A 307 28.33 5.04 -31.98
C GLU A 307 28.10 3.98 -33.05
N PRO A 308 28.19 4.31 -34.35
CA PRO A 308 27.86 3.36 -35.40
C PRO A 308 28.77 2.14 -35.26
N GLU A 309 28.17 0.95 -35.21
CA GLU A 309 28.94 -0.29 -35.14
C GLU A 309 30.02 -0.27 -36.23
N PRO A 310 31.30 -0.54 -35.90
CA PRO A 310 32.38 -0.44 -36.85
C PRO A 310 32.08 -1.42 -37.98
N ALA A 311 31.76 -0.87 -39.16
CA ALA A 311 31.21 -1.64 -40.27
C ALA A 311 32.05 -2.89 -40.50
N ILE A 312 31.46 -4.05 -40.26
CA ILE A 312 32.12 -5.35 -40.43
C ILE A 312 32.60 -5.37 -41.87
N ALA A 313 33.92 -5.33 -42.06
CA ALA A 313 34.51 -5.30 -43.38
C ALA A 313 34.01 -6.53 -44.13
N GLU A 314 33.27 -6.28 -45.21
CA GLU A 314 32.71 -7.32 -46.07
C GLU A 314 33.86 -8.24 -46.48
N PRO A 315 33.82 -9.54 -46.12
CA PRO A 315 34.99 -10.40 -46.24
C PRO A 315 35.32 -10.56 -47.72
N GLU A 316 36.48 -10.00 -48.13
CA GLU A 316 36.90 -9.97 -49.54
C GLU A 316 36.74 -11.36 -50.17
N GLU A 317 35.87 -11.46 -51.19
CA GLU A 317 35.58 -12.73 -51.84
C GLU A 317 36.86 -13.32 -52.46
N LEU A 318 37.42 -14.34 -51.81
CA LEU A 318 38.52 -15.11 -52.34
C LEU A 318 38.11 -15.67 -53.70
N PRO A 319 38.89 -15.40 -54.78
CA PRO A 319 38.41 -15.61 -56.14
C PRO A 319 38.07 -17.08 -56.40
N ALA A 320 36.85 -17.30 -56.90
CA ALA A 320 36.30 -18.63 -57.09
C ALA A 320 37.22 -19.55 -57.92
N VAL A 321 37.51 -20.73 -57.38
CA VAL A 321 38.20 -21.79 -58.12
C VAL A 321 37.26 -22.28 -59.23
N PRO A 322 37.67 -22.25 -60.52
CA PRO A 322 36.76 -22.54 -61.61
C PRO A 322 36.34 -24.02 -61.64
N ASP A 323 35.04 -24.24 -61.82
CA ASP A 323 34.43 -25.57 -61.94
C ASP A 323 35.12 -26.44 -63.00
N ARG A 324 35.21 -27.75 -62.71
CA ARG A 324 35.61 -28.76 -63.69
C ARG A 324 34.48 -29.76 -63.90
N ALA A 325 34.06 -29.89 -65.15
CA ALA A 325 32.92 -30.68 -65.60
C ALA A 325 32.99 -32.17 -65.21
N PRO A 326 31.84 -32.87 -65.11
CA PRO A 326 31.73 -34.14 -64.40
C PRO A 326 32.18 -35.36 -65.20
N GLU A 327 32.59 -36.42 -64.49
CA GLU A 327 32.63 -37.79 -64.99
C GLU A 327 31.59 -38.67 -64.27
N THR A 328 31.16 -39.74 -64.94
CA THR A 328 30.00 -40.55 -64.59
C THR A 328 30.40 -41.97 -64.16
N ALA A 329 29.51 -42.63 -63.41
CA ALA A 329 29.36 -44.07 -63.21
C ALA A 329 29.74 -44.65 -61.83
N GLU A 330 28.71 -45.23 -61.21
CA GLU A 330 28.69 -46.37 -60.29
C GLU A 330 29.49 -47.59 -60.82
N PRO A 331 29.85 -48.63 -59.99
CA PRO A 331 28.98 -49.16 -58.93
C PRO A 331 29.61 -49.77 -57.64
N SER A 332 28.68 -50.06 -56.71
CA SER A 332 28.66 -51.16 -55.73
C SER A 332 29.94 -51.65 -55.03
N ILE A 333 29.85 -51.76 -53.69
CA ILE A 333 29.75 -53.06 -52.99
C ILE A 333 29.31 -52.84 -51.53
N VAL A 334 28.36 -53.66 -51.06
CA VAL A 334 28.06 -53.90 -49.63
C VAL A 334 28.58 -55.31 -49.32
N PRO A 335 29.06 -55.61 -48.10
CA PRO A 335 28.15 -56.33 -47.17
C PRO A 335 28.42 -56.14 -45.66
N ASN A 336 27.32 -56.08 -44.88
CA ASN A 336 27.11 -56.82 -43.60
C ASN A 336 28.05 -56.46 -42.39
N GLN A 337 27.82 -56.83 -41.13
CA GLN A 337 26.71 -57.29 -40.25
C GLN A 337 27.23 -57.12 -38.79
N ASP A 338 26.48 -57.11 -37.67
CA ASP A 338 25.06 -57.27 -37.29
C ASP A 338 24.74 -56.13 -36.24
N SER A 339 23.61 -56.00 -35.52
CA SER A 339 22.50 -56.91 -35.23
C SER A 339 21.16 -56.19 -34.98
N GLU A 340 20.07 -56.85 -35.36
CA GLU A 340 18.74 -56.79 -34.71
C GLU A 340 18.64 -57.87 -33.60
N PRO A 341 17.49 -58.16 -32.93
CA PRO A 341 16.11 -57.61 -33.00
C PRO A 341 15.69 -56.96 -31.63
N SER A 342 14.45 -56.57 -31.31
CA SER A 342 13.13 -56.98 -31.79
C SER A 342 12.04 -55.91 -31.66
N ALA A 343 11.21 -55.86 -32.71
CA ALA A 343 9.75 -55.76 -32.79
C ALA A 343 8.94 -55.88 -31.47
N GLU A 344 7.72 -55.33 -31.36
CA GLU A 344 6.59 -55.23 -32.33
C GLU A 344 5.77 -53.91 -32.15
N ALA A 345 4.88 -53.43 -33.04
CA ALA A 345 4.71 -53.57 -34.51
C ALA A 345 3.62 -52.56 -35.04
N VAL A 346 3.72 -52.18 -36.34
CA VAL A 346 2.62 -52.03 -37.35
C VAL A 346 1.35 -51.25 -36.92
N THR A 347 1.16 -49.96 -37.29
CA THR A 347 0.62 -49.38 -38.57
C THR A 347 -0.79 -49.87 -38.97
N GLU A 348 -1.74 -49.01 -39.36
CA GLU A 348 -1.95 -48.40 -40.70
C GLU A 348 -3.21 -47.48 -40.68
N SER A 349 -3.56 -46.61 -41.64
CA SER A 349 -2.86 -45.99 -42.80
C SER A 349 -3.64 -44.73 -43.29
N THR A 350 -3.00 -43.94 -44.14
CA THR A 350 -3.39 -42.67 -44.78
C THR A 350 -4.55 -42.75 -45.78
N THR A 351 -5.37 -41.68 -45.93
CA THR A 351 -5.74 -41.13 -47.26
C THR A 351 -6.39 -39.71 -47.21
N GLU A 352 -5.99 -38.87 -48.17
CA GLU A 352 -6.55 -37.56 -48.58
C GLU A 352 -7.75 -37.76 -49.57
N PRO A 353 -8.43 -36.75 -50.23
CA PRO A 353 -8.06 -35.32 -50.44
C PRO A 353 -9.17 -34.20 -50.46
N VAL A 354 -8.73 -32.92 -50.37
CA VAL A 354 -9.04 -31.67 -51.18
C VAL A 354 -10.54 -31.36 -51.55
N VAL A 355 -11.13 -30.14 -51.48
CA VAL A 355 -10.85 -28.85 -52.21
C VAL A 355 -11.62 -27.63 -51.60
N LYS A 356 -11.09 -26.38 -51.75
CA LYS A 356 -11.74 -25.03 -52.00
C LYS A 356 -12.98 -24.55 -51.17
N ASP A 357 -13.36 -23.27 -51.07
CA ASP A 357 -12.88 -21.92 -51.49
C ASP A 357 -13.60 -20.82 -50.67
N GLU A 358 -13.08 -19.58 -50.65
CA GLU A 358 -13.78 -18.26 -50.51
C GLU A 358 -14.78 -18.00 -49.33
N ALA A 359 -15.28 -16.78 -49.04
CA ALA A 359 -14.66 -15.45 -48.92
C ALA A 359 -15.63 -14.46 -48.19
N ALA A 360 -15.07 -13.38 -47.60
CA ALA A 360 -15.64 -12.04 -47.30
C ALA A 360 -16.95 -11.83 -46.48
N ASP A 361 -16.86 -10.88 -45.51
CA ASP A 361 -17.88 -9.91 -45.00
C ASP A 361 -19.27 -10.42 -44.52
N ASP A 362 -20.04 -9.77 -43.64
CA ASP A 362 -20.36 -8.33 -43.50
C ASP A 362 -21.15 -8.06 -42.18
N ALA A 363 -21.33 -6.78 -41.80
CA ALA A 363 -22.34 -6.21 -40.87
C ALA A 363 -22.43 -6.72 -39.40
N GLU A 364 -23.14 -6.06 -38.47
CA GLU A 364 -23.34 -4.62 -38.16
C GLU A 364 -23.97 -4.49 -36.74
N ASN A 365 -23.61 -3.42 -36.02
CA ASN A 365 -24.26 -2.81 -34.84
C ASN A 365 -25.66 -3.32 -34.36
N ALA A 366 -25.75 -3.74 -33.09
CA ALA A 366 -26.91 -3.43 -32.22
C ALA A 366 -26.56 -3.53 -30.72
N ALA A 367 -27.07 -2.60 -29.90
CA ALA A 367 -27.01 -2.68 -28.43
C ALA A 367 -28.34 -3.21 -27.84
N ILE A 368 -28.28 -3.99 -26.76
CA ILE A 368 -29.46 -4.47 -26.01
C ILE A 368 -29.26 -4.25 -24.51
N ALA A 369 -30.19 -3.53 -23.89
CA ALA A 369 -30.31 -3.31 -22.45
C ALA A 369 -31.22 -4.40 -21.80
N PRO A 370 -31.32 -4.51 -20.46
CA PRO A 370 -31.78 -5.74 -19.81
C PRO A 370 -33.30 -5.99 -19.91
N PRO A 371 -33.75 -7.26 -19.79
CA PRO A 371 -35.16 -7.61 -19.83
C PRO A 371 -35.88 -7.31 -18.51
N VAL A 372 -37.15 -6.89 -18.62
CA VAL A 372 -38.09 -6.77 -17.49
C VAL A 372 -39.44 -7.40 -17.88
N ALA A 373 -39.84 -8.41 -17.12
CA ALA A 373 -41.20 -8.93 -16.92
C ALA A 373 -41.12 -9.82 -15.67
N GLU A 374 -41.73 -9.52 -14.53
CA GLU A 374 -43.18 -9.47 -14.26
C GLU A 374 -43.95 -10.73 -14.69
N GLU A 375 -44.37 -11.50 -13.69
CA GLU A 375 -45.78 -11.85 -13.56
C GLU A 375 -46.17 -11.87 -12.07
N ASN A 376 -47.48 -11.83 -11.77
CA ASN A 376 -48.02 -11.22 -10.56
C ASN A 376 -49.02 -12.15 -9.85
N SER A 377 -49.03 -12.17 -8.52
CA SER A 377 -50.19 -12.63 -7.73
C SER A 377 -50.24 -12.00 -6.35
N SER A 378 -51.34 -11.31 -6.09
CA SER A 378 -51.72 -10.58 -4.88
C SER A 378 -51.90 -11.44 -3.63
N ASP A 379 -51.64 -10.83 -2.47
CA ASP A 379 -52.62 -10.86 -1.38
C ASP A 379 -52.76 -9.46 -0.75
N THR A 380 -53.86 -9.18 -0.07
CA THR A 380 -54.26 -7.83 0.36
C THR A 380 -54.33 -7.71 1.88
N ALA A 381 -53.57 -6.78 2.46
CA ALA A 381 -53.68 -6.39 3.86
C ALA A 381 -53.90 -4.88 3.98
N GLU A 382 -54.92 -4.50 4.75
CA GLU A 382 -55.43 -3.13 4.88
C GLU A 382 -54.61 -2.33 5.92
N ALA A 383 -54.14 -1.13 5.57
CA ALA A 383 -53.25 -0.34 6.41
C ALA A 383 -54.01 0.76 7.18
N GLU A 384 -54.03 0.67 8.51
CA GLU A 384 -54.55 1.75 9.37
C GLU A 384 -53.62 2.98 9.38
N PRO A 385 -54.16 4.21 9.44
CA PRO A 385 -53.35 5.43 9.39
C PRO A 385 -52.66 5.74 10.72
N ILE A 386 -51.32 5.81 10.70
CA ILE A 386 -50.53 6.26 11.85
C ILE A 386 -50.76 7.77 12.07
N ALA A 387 -51.28 8.14 13.24
CA ALA A 387 -51.60 9.52 13.58
C ALA A 387 -50.37 10.36 13.95
N VAL A 388 -50.34 11.61 13.51
CA VAL A 388 -49.35 12.61 13.93
C VAL A 388 -49.73 13.20 15.29
N PRO A 389 -48.83 13.24 16.30
CA PRO A 389 -49.09 13.92 17.56
C PRO A 389 -48.89 15.44 17.43
N ASP A 390 -49.91 16.21 17.82
CA ASP A 390 -49.93 17.68 17.79
C ASP A 390 -49.24 18.29 19.05
N PRO A 391 -48.57 19.47 18.98
CA PRO A 391 -47.64 19.89 20.03
C PRO A 391 -48.26 20.86 21.06
N ALA A 392 -48.31 20.47 22.34
CA ALA A 392 -48.49 21.42 23.45
C ALA A 392 -48.06 20.90 24.84
N THR A 393 -46.88 21.30 25.34
CA THR A 393 -46.64 21.54 26.77
C THR A 393 -45.70 22.74 26.95
N LYS A 394 -45.72 23.36 28.14
CA LYS A 394 -45.15 24.70 28.38
C LYS A 394 -43.61 24.66 28.59
N PRO A 395 -42.90 25.76 28.31
CA PRO A 395 -41.45 25.83 28.47
C PRO A 395 -41.02 25.58 29.92
N VAL A 396 -39.89 24.90 30.08
CA VAL A 396 -39.18 24.76 31.36
C VAL A 396 -38.46 26.06 31.67
N ASP A 397 -38.59 26.54 32.89
CA ASP A 397 -37.87 27.72 33.37
C ASP A 397 -36.42 27.34 33.72
N LEU A 398 -35.47 27.90 32.98
CA LEU A 398 -34.02 27.67 33.14
C LEU A 398 -33.31 28.82 33.88
N SER A 399 -34.05 29.65 34.63
CA SER A 399 -33.47 30.77 35.40
C SER A 399 -32.72 30.36 36.68
N ALA A 400 -32.79 29.09 37.11
CA ALA A 400 -32.24 28.62 38.37
C ALA A 400 -30.74 28.26 38.35
N ASP A 401 -30.24 27.66 37.26
CA ASP A 401 -28.88 27.07 37.23
C ASP A 401 -27.75 28.09 36.93
N ARG A 402 -28.08 29.38 36.83
CA ARG A 402 -27.12 30.41 36.39
C ARG A 402 -26.23 30.98 37.51
N GLU A 403 -26.63 30.88 38.79
CA GLU A 403 -25.77 31.26 39.93
C GLU A 403 -24.72 30.19 40.30
N ALA A 404 -24.95 28.93 39.90
CA ALA A 404 -24.06 27.82 40.21
C ALA A 404 -22.73 27.87 39.42
N ILE A 405 -22.73 28.45 38.21
CA ILE A 405 -21.58 28.46 37.31
C ILE A 405 -20.63 29.64 37.61
N ASP A 406 -21.14 30.84 37.86
CA ASP A 406 -20.30 32.00 38.22
C ASP A 406 -19.55 31.80 39.55
N THR A 407 -20.16 31.05 40.50
CA THR A 407 -19.54 30.69 41.79
C THR A 407 -18.32 29.76 41.63
N ALA A 408 -18.22 29.01 40.52
CA ALA A 408 -17.10 28.11 40.24
C ALA A 408 -15.89 28.84 39.62
N LEU A 409 -16.13 29.87 38.79
CA LEU A 409 -15.08 30.59 38.07
C LEU A 409 -14.31 31.61 38.93
N GLN A 410 -14.81 31.96 40.12
CA GLN A 410 -14.20 32.97 41.00
C GLN A 410 -13.29 32.40 42.10
N ARG A 411 -12.85 31.13 42.01
CA ARG A 411 -11.92 30.52 43.00
C ARG A 411 -10.49 30.28 42.52
N ASN A 412 -10.22 30.33 41.20
CA ASN A 412 -8.88 30.12 40.64
C ASN A 412 -8.29 31.40 40.01
N ALA A 413 -8.45 32.54 40.68
CA ALA A 413 -7.79 33.80 40.35
C ALA A 413 -6.98 34.29 41.56
N ALA A 414 -5.81 33.69 41.77
CA ALA A 414 -4.85 34.15 42.78
C ALA A 414 -3.98 35.28 42.22
N THR A 415 -3.79 36.34 43.02
CA THR A 415 -3.15 37.59 42.62
C THR A 415 -1.64 37.43 42.36
N PRO A 416 -1.07 38.05 41.31
CA PRO A 416 0.36 38.30 41.26
C PRO A 416 0.73 39.47 42.20
N GLU A 417 1.67 39.27 43.11
CA GLU A 417 2.24 40.38 43.90
C GLU A 417 3.12 41.27 43.01
N ALA A 418 3.11 42.57 43.30
CA ALA A 418 3.94 43.54 42.59
C ALA A 418 5.37 43.57 43.16
N ILE A 419 6.35 43.70 42.26
CA ILE A 419 7.72 44.12 42.58
C ILE A 419 7.99 45.38 41.75
N GLU A 420 8.61 46.37 42.38
CA GLU A 420 8.74 47.74 41.85
C GLU A 420 9.83 47.87 40.76
N ASP A 421 9.72 48.93 39.94
CA ASP A 421 10.73 49.31 38.95
C ASP A 421 12.11 49.53 39.58
N SER A 422 13.15 49.06 38.89
CA SER A 422 14.46 49.72 38.93
C SER A 422 15.13 49.60 37.56
N GLU A 423 15.40 50.73 36.93
CA GLU A 423 16.16 50.81 35.68
C GLU A 423 17.64 50.51 35.95
N GLN A 424 18.20 49.49 35.30
CA GLN A 424 19.63 49.48 35.00
C GLN A 424 19.93 48.75 33.69
N SER A 425 21.01 49.17 33.04
CA SER A 425 21.37 48.85 31.66
C SER A 425 22.47 47.77 31.56
N ASP A 426 23.06 47.65 30.37
CA ASP A 426 24.26 46.87 30.02
C ASP A 426 23.89 45.37 29.82
N GLU A 427 23.77 44.89 28.58
CA GLU A 427 24.83 44.47 27.63
C GLU A 427 25.46 43.10 27.99
N ASP A 428 26.14 42.48 27.02
CA ASP A 428 26.80 41.16 27.10
C ASP A 428 25.95 39.91 27.42
N LEU A 429 25.23 39.37 26.42
CA LEU A 429 25.18 37.89 26.23
C LEU A 429 24.90 37.44 24.77
N PHE A 430 25.80 37.79 23.85
CA PHE A 430 25.95 37.07 22.57
C PHE A 430 27.25 36.26 22.61
N ASP A 431 27.13 34.94 22.79
CA ASP A 431 28.02 33.88 22.24
C ASP A 431 27.75 32.56 22.95
N PHE A 432 27.16 31.59 22.23
CA PHE A 432 27.63 30.20 22.08
C PHE A 432 26.55 29.37 21.37
N TYR A 433 26.84 28.91 20.15
CA TYR A 433 26.90 27.48 19.81
C TYR A 433 27.42 27.30 18.38
N ASP A 434 28.53 26.57 18.28
CA ASP A 434 29.21 26.04 17.10
C ASP A 434 29.35 24.52 17.37
#